data_AF-A0A4P9YSL0-F1
#
_entry.id   AF-A0A4P9YSL0-F1
#
_cell.length_a   1.000
_cell.length_b   1.000
_cell.length_c   1.000
_cell.angle_alpha   90.00
_cell.angle_beta   90.00
_cell.angle_gamma   90.00
#
_symmetry.space_group_name_H-M   'P 1'
#
loop_
_entity.id
_entity.type
_entity.pdbx_description
1 polymer ?
#
loop_
_entity_poly.entity_id
_entity_poly.type
_entity_poly.pdbx_seq_one_letter_code
_entity_poly.pdbx_strand_id
1 'polypeptide(L)'
;MVAAPEANGFFTAKDVSRYIPAAYSLIERSFLQKVALTHREQQYSMLEYNRPGWTFHAKGFWLEPYASDHSSGAMLTTIGSPNFGYRSFERDVEAQAWIYSEDATLYKQWQQDIAHIRQYTHAVSLADLNHRSRGNPYWVPLATRAIRRMM
;
A
#
# COMPACT_ATOMS: atom_id res chain seq x y z
N MET A 1 0.73 -2.96 -1.75
CA MET A 1 0.58 -1.89 -2.76
C MET A 1 0.13 -0.63 -2.05
N VAL A 2 0.69 0.52 -2.40
CA VAL A 2 0.40 1.84 -1.81
C VAL A 2 0.25 2.89 -2.92
N ALA A 3 -0.22 4.10 -2.58
CA ALA A 3 -0.25 5.20 -3.54
C ALA A 3 1.17 5.72 -3.80
N ALA A 4 1.56 5.91 -5.06
CA ALA A 4 2.69 6.77 -5.39
C ALA A 4 2.41 8.20 -4.87
N PRO A 5 3.45 9.05 -4.67
CA PRO A 5 3.24 10.42 -4.23
C PRO A 5 2.22 11.17 -5.09
N GLU A 6 2.31 11.03 -6.42
CA GLU A 6 1.44 11.69 -7.40
C GLU A 6 -0.01 11.20 -7.34
N ALA A 7 -0.23 9.96 -6.91
CA ALA A 7 -1.54 9.37 -6.72
C ALA A 7 -2.10 9.58 -5.31
N ASN A 8 -1.40 10.35 -4.47
CA ASN A 8 -1.87 10.71 -3.13
C ASN A 8 -2.74 11.98 -3.19
N GLY A 9 -3.89 11.97 -2.51
CA GLY A 9 -4.80 13.12 -2.49
C GLY A 9 -4.20 14.42 -1.93
N PHE A 10 -3.10 14.34 -1.17
CA PHE A 10 -2.40 15.50 -0.65
C PHE A 10 -1.26 16.00 -1.55
N PHE A 11 -1.00 15.36 -2.69
CA PHE A 11 0.12 15.72 -3.57
C PHE A 11 0.07 17.17 -4.06
N THR A 12 -1.12 17.64 -4.43
CA THR A 12 -1.35 19.00 -4.92
C THR A 12 -1.81 19.97 -3.83
N ALA A 13 -1.71 19.59 -2.55
CA ALA A 13 -2.08 20.47 -1.45
C ALA A 13 -1.14 21.70 -1.42
N LYS A 14 -1.70 22.86 -1.07
CA LYS A 14 -0.91 24.11 -1.01
C LYS A 14 -0.26 24.32 0.36
N ASP A 15 -0.83 23.72 1.40
CA ASP A 15 -0.42 23.89 2.80
C ASP A 15 0.59 22.82 3.25
N VAL A 16 0.83 22.76 4.56
CA VAL A 16 1.74 21.79 5.20
C VAL A 16 1.36 20.33 4.87
N SER A 17 0.09 20.06 4.57
CA SER A 17 -0.39 18.75 4.14
C SER A 17 0.30 18.21 2.88
N ARG A 18 0.92 19.06 2.05
CA ARG A 18 1.72 18.63 0.88
C ARG A 18 2.90 17.74 1.21
N TYR A 19 3.31 17.70 2.48
CA TYR A 19 4.39 16.83 2.97
C TYR A 19 3.88 15.47 3.46
N ILE A 20 2.56 15.21 3.46
CA ILE A 20 2.00 13.90 3.79
C ILE A 20 2.51 12.81 2.83
N PRO A 21 2.56 13.00 1.49
CA PRO A 21 3.18 12.02 0.58
C PRO A 21 4.64 11.73 0.93
N ALA A 22 5.41 12.76 1.29
CA ALA A 22 6.80 12.59 1.72
C ALA A 22 6.89 11.79 3.04
N ALA A 23 5.96 11.99 3.97
CA ALA A 23 5.88 11.21 5.20
C ALA A 23 5.56 9.72 4.91
N TYR A 24 4.66 9.44 3.96
CA TYR A 24 4.40 8.06 3.51
C TYR A 24 5.64 7.42 2.90
N SER A 25 6.36 8.12 2.01
CA SER A 25 7.62 7.61 1.45
C SER A 25 8.68 7.30 2.52
N LEU A 26 8.71 8.06 3.62
CA LEU A 26 9.59 7.76 4.76
C LEU A 26 9.15 6.51 5.56
N ILE A 27 7.85 6.25 5.64
CA ILE A 27 7.29 5.03 6.25
C ILE A 27 7.62 3.82 5.36
N GLU A 28 7.41 3.93 4.05
CA GLU A 28 7.79 2.91 3.07
C GLU A 28 9.29 2.60 3.13
N ARG A 29 10.12 3.64 3.22
CA ARG A 29 11.58 3.49 3.34
C ARG A 29 11.95 2.71 4.59
N SER A 30 11.32 3.05 5.72
CA SER A 30 11.54 2.37 6.99
C SER A 30 11.15 0.89 6.93
N PHE A 31 10.08 0.56 6.20
CA PHE A 31 9.67 -0.82 5.94
C PHE A 31 10.71 -1.58 5.10
N LEU A 32 11.12 -1.04 3.95
CA LEU A 32 12.12 -1.70 3.09
C LEU A 32 13.49 -1.83 3.74
N GLN A 33 13.89 -0.85 4.57
CA GLN A 33 15.09 -0.97 5.41
C GLN A 33 14.97 -2.15 6.38
N LYS A 34 13.82 -2.32 7.04
CA LYS A 34 13.59 -3.45 7.95
C LYS A 34 13.63 -4.78 7.21
N VAL A 35 13.01 -4.87 6.03
CA VAL A 35 13.05 -6.06 5.17
C VAL A 35 14.50 -6.43 4.85
N ALA A 36 15.30 -5.46 4.39
CA ALA A 36 16.71 -5.67 4.06
C ALA A 36 17.55 -6.09 5.28
N LEU A 37 17.37 -5.43 6.42
CA LEU A 37 18.06 -5.78 7.67
C LEU A 37 17.71 -7.18 8.19
N THR A 38 16.55 -7.71 7.80
CA THR A 38 16.11 -9.07 8.17
C THR A 38 16.37 -10.11 7.07
N HIS A 39 17.02 -9.74 5.97
CA HIS A 39 17.30 -10.62 4.82
C HIS A 39 16.04 -11.28 4.23
N ARG A 40 14.94 -10.53 4.13
CA ARG A 40 13.63 -11.02 3.63
C ARG A 40 13.21 -10.42 2.29
N GLU A 41 14.14 -9.88 1.51
CA GLU A 41 13.86 -9.22 0.23
C GLU A 41 13.18 -10.15 -0.78
N GLN A 42 13.41 -11.46 -0.68
CA GLN A 42 12.75 -12.47 -1.53
C GLN A 42 11.28 -12.74 -1.13
N GLN A 43 10.86 -12.33 0.06
CA GLN A 43 9.51 -12.58 0.59
C GLN A 43 8.59 -11.36 0.46
N TYR A 44 9.15 -10.17 0.33
CA TYR A 44 8.39 -8.92 0.33
C TYR A 44 8.74 -8.07 -0.89
N SER A 45 7.70 -7.66 -1.61
CA SER A 45 7.78 -6.64 -2.64
C SER A 45 6.85 -5.47 -2.29
N MET A 46 7.27 -4.27 -2.67
CA MET A 46 6.47 -3.06 -2.50
C MET A 46 6.15 -2.47 -3.88
N LEU A 47 4.88 -2.18 -4.09
CA LEU A 47 4.36 -1.62 -5.33
C LEU A 47 3.68 -0.29 -5.04
N GLU A 48 4.01 0.74 -5.82
CA GLU A 48 3.33 2.03 -5.84
C GLU A 48 2.39 2.12 -7.04
N TYR A 49 1.12 2.45 -6.80
CA TYR A 49 0.14 2.75 -7.85
C TYR A 49 0.31 4.19 -8.33
N ASN A 50 0.42 4.37 -9.65
CA ASN A 50 0.43 5.67 -10.30
C ASN A 50 -0.32 5.63 -11.63
N ARG A 51 -1.44 6.36 -11.71
CA ARG A 51 -2.17 6.60 -12.96
C ARG A 51 -2.38 8.11 -13.12
N PRO A 52 -1.93 8.72 -14.22
CA PRO A 52 -2.06 10.16 -14.42
C PRO A 52 -3.51 10.66 -14.22
N GLY A 53 -3.68 11.65 -13.35
CA GLY A 53 -4.98 12.25 -13.03
C GLY A 53 -5.85 11.48 -12.03
N TRP A 54 -5.35 10.38 -11.45
CA TRP A 54 -6.09 9.57 -10.48
C TRP A 54 -5.46 9.63 -9.09
N THR A 55 -6.31 9.61 -8.07
CA THR A 55 -5.89 9.30 -6.70
C THR A 55 -6.15 7.83 -6.39
N PHE A 56 -5.30 7.24 -5.54
CA PHE A 56 -5.40 5.83 -5.17
C PHE A 56 -6.02 5.67 -3.77
N HIS A 57 -7.16 4.97 -3.70
CA HIS A 57 -7.92 4.76 -2.46
C HIS A 57 -8.40 3.30 -2.27
N ALA A 58 -7.77 2.34 -2.95
CA ALA A 58 -8.11 0.93 -2.77
C ALA A 58 -7.65 0.42 -1.41
N LYS A 59 -8.45 -0.46 -0.79
CA LYS A 59 -8.22 -1.07 0.52
C LYS A 59 -8.62 -2.53 0.44
N GLY A 60 -7.82 -3.40 1.00
CA GLY A 60 -8.16 -4.82 1.12
C GLY A 60 -6.95 -5.73 1.07
N PHE A 61 -7.27 -7.01 1.09
CA PHE A 61 -6.31 -8.10 0.98
C PHE A 61 -6.78 -9.09 -0.07
N TRP A 62 -5.82 -9.76 -0.70
CA TRP A 62 -6.02 -10.94 -1.50
C TRP A 62 -5.07 -12.00 -0.96
N LEU A 63 -5.63 -13.14 -0.55
CA LEU A 63 -4.91 -14.26 0.03
C LEU A 63 -5.26 -15.49 -0.77
N GLU A 64 -4.26 -16.02 -1.47
CA GLU A 64 -4.35 -17.28 -2.19
C GLU A 64 -3.77 -18.38 -1.30
N PRO A 65 -4.44 -19.54 -1.17
CA PRO A 65 -3.88 -20.68 -0.47
C PRO A 65 -2.56 -21.08 -1.09
N TYR A 66 -1.58 -21.41 -0.25
CA TYR A 66 -0.31 -21.94 -0.69
C TYR A 66 -0.52 -23.36 -1.23
N ALA A 67 -0.80 -23.48 -2.53
CA ALA A 67 -0.85 -24.73 -3.26
C ALA A 67 0.36 -24.77 -4.20
N SER A 68 1.06 -25.91 -4.24
CA SER A 68 2.27 -26.12 -5.05
C SER A 68 2.09 -25.87 -6.55
N ASP A 69 0.85 -25.73 -7.02
CA ASP A 69 0.45 -25.60 -8.41
C ASP A 69 -0.48 -24.40 -8.69
N HIS A 70 -0.76 -23.53 -7.70
CA HIS A 70 -1.75 -22.44 -7.79
C HIS A 70 -3.12 -22.87 -8.37
N SER A 71 -3.47 -24.16 -8.27
CA SER A 71 -4.62 -24.73 -9.01
C SER A 71 -5.93 -24.72 -8.23
N SER A 72 -5.90 -24.36 -6.94
CA SER A 72 -7.05 -24.47 -6.04
C SER A 72 -8.26 -23.64 -6.49
N GLY A 73 -8.03 -22.58 -7.28
CA GLY A 73 -9.09 -21.63 -7.66
C GLY A 73 -9.73 -20.95 -6.46
N ALA A 74 -9.08 -21.02 -5.28
CA ALA A 74 -9.60 -20.51 -4.03
C ALA A 74 -8.93 -19.19 -3.69
N MET A 75 -9.71 -18.24 -3.18
CA MET A 75 -9.17 -16.98 -2.68
C MET A 75 -9.99 -16.47 -1.49
N LEU A 76 -9.27 -15.92 -0.52
CA LEU A 76 -9.82 -15.12 0.56
C LEU A 76 -9.53 -13.64 0.27
N THR A 77 -10.57 -12.83 0.21
CA THR A 77 -10.44 -11.38 0.03
C THR A 77 -11.26 -10.62 1.06
N THR A 78 -11.02 -9.31 1.17
CA THR A 78 -11.76 -8.44 2.09
C THR A 78 -12.38 -7.26 1.37
N ILE A 79 -13.56 -6.87 1.87
CA ILE A 79 -14.25 -5.65 1.46
C ILE A 79 -14.62 -4.89 2.73
N GLY A 80 -14.23 -3.63 2.85
CA GLY A 80 -14.51 -2.87 4.05
C GLY A 80 -13.97 -1.45 4.02
N SER A 81 -14.22 -0.74 5.12
CA SER A 81 -13.73 0.61 5.36
C SER A 81 -12.28 0.76 5.87
N PRO A 82 -11.63 -0.26 6.51
CA PRO A 82 -10.31 -0.08 7.10
C PRO A 82 -9.25 0.42 6.13
N ASN A 83 -8.54 1.49 6.52
CA ASN A 83 -7.38 1.99 5.79
C ASN A 83 -6.09 1.22 6.11
N PHE A 84 -6.14 0.31 7.09
CA PHE A 84 -4.97 -0.42 7.62
C PHE A 84 -3.85 0.51 8.15
N GLY A 85 -4.23 1.73 8.54
CA GLY A 85 -3.40 2.68 9.27
C GLY A 85 -3.58 2.53 10.79
N TYR A 86 -2.78 3.28 11.56
CA TYR A 86 -2.83 3.23 13.02
C TYR A 86 -4.17 3.75 13.56
N ARG A 87 -4.70 4.82 12.97
CA ARG A 87 -5.98 5.39 13.37
C ARG A 87 -7.16 4.45 13.11
N SER A 88 -7.16 3.80 11.94
CA SER A 88 -8.17 2.79 11.57
C SER A 88 -8.20 1.63 12.59
N PHE A 89 -7.04 1.25 13.14
CA PHE A 89 -6.94 0.19 14.15
C PHE A 89 -7.36 0.64 15.56
N GLU A 90 -6.99 1.86 15.97
CA GLU A 90 -7.08 2.29 17.37
C GLU A 90 -8.29 3.19 17.68
N ARG A 91 -8.89 3.83 16.67
CA ARG A 91 -9.78 4.98 16.91
C ARG A 91 -11.05 5.00 16.07
N ASP A 92 -10.97 4.55 14.82
CA ASP A 92 -12.12 4.61 13.93
C ASP A 92 -13.03 3.39 14.12
N VAL A 93 -14.34 3.59 13.97
CA VAL A 93 -15.30 2.48 13.88
C VAL A 93 -15.28 1.98 12.45
N GLU A 94 -14.85 0.75 12.27
CA GLU A 94 -14.66 0.14 10.95
C GLU A 94 -15.64 -1.01 10.72
N ALA A 95 -16.03 -1.23 9.47
CA ALA A 95 -16.81 -2.37 9.03
C ALA A 95 -16.06 -3.12 7.92
N GLN A 96 -15.88 -4.42 8.08
CA GLN A 96 -15.15 -5.27 7.13
C GLN A 96 -15.80 -6.64 7.02
N ALA A 97 -15.95 -7.12 5.78
CA ALA A 97 -16.35 -8.46 5.45
C ALA A 97 -15.16 -9.24 4.87
N TRP A 98 -15.06 -10.51 5.25
CA TRP A 98 -14.16 -11.48 4.67
C TRP A 98 -14.95 -12.39 3.73
N ILE A 99 -14.45 -12.54 2.50
CA ILE A 99 -15.10 -13.33 1.46
C ILE A 99 -14.14 -14.45 1.07
N TYR A 100 -14.53 -15.68 1.38
CA TYR A 100 -13.87 -16.89 0.91
C TYR A 100 -14.67 -17.48 -0.25
N SER A 101 -14.00 -17.87 -1.31
CA SER A 101 -14.63 -18.62 -2.40
C SER A 101 -13.63 -19.58 -3.04
N GLU A 102 -14.15 -20.74 -3.47
CA GLU A 102 -13.48 -21.74 -4.31
C GLU A 102 -14.08 -21.77 -5.72
N ASP A 103 -14.98 -20.82 -6.04
CA ASP A 103 -15.60 -20.72 -7.35
C ASP A 103 -14.56 -20.24 -8.40
N ALA A 104 -14.27 -21.10 -9.36
CA ALA A 104 -13.26 -20.84 -10.39
C ALA A 104 -13.60 -19.66 -11.31
N THR A 105 -14.89 -19.33 -11.48
CA THR A 105 -15.31 -18.16 -12.28
C THR A 105 -15.03 -16.88 -11.51
N LEU A 106 -15.41 -16.83 -10.24
CA LEU A 106 -15.13 -15.69 -9.36
C LEU A 106 -13.63 -15.49 -9.16
N TYR A 107 -12.87 -16.57 -8.99
CA TYR A 107 -11.41 -16.52 -8.94
C TYR A 107 -10.80 -15.86 -10.17
N LYS A 108 -11.22 -16.27 -11.38
CA LYS A 108 -10.74 -15.65 -12.62
C LYS A 108 -11.09 -14.17 -12.69
N GLN A 109 -12.29 -13.78 -12.26
CA GLN A 109 -12.69 -12.37 -12.22
C GLN A 109 -11.79 -11.56 -11.28
N TRP A 110 -11.55 -12.07 -10.07
CA TRP A 110 -10.67 -11.42 -9.11
C TRP A 110 -9.22 -11.30 -9.63
N GLN A 111 -8.69 -12.33 -10.29
CA GLN A 111 -7.36 -12.26 -10.91
C GLN A 111 -7.30 -11.17 -11.98
N GLN A 112 -8.36 -11.02 -12.79
CA GLN A 112 -8.45 -9.94 -13.77
C GLN A 112 -8.47 -8.56 -13.11
N ASP A 113 -9.23 -8.39 -12.02
CA ASP A 113 -9.31 -7.13 -11.28
C ASP A 113 -7.95 -6.77 -10.66
N ILE A 114 -7.27 -7.74 -10.05
CA ILE A 114 -5.91 -7.58 -9.49
C ILE A 114 -4.92 -7.20 -10.61
N ALA A 115 -4.96 -7.89 -11.76
CA ALA A 115 -4.11 -7.58 -12.90
C ALA A 115 -4.38 -6.17 -13.44
N HIS A 116 -5.65 -5.77 -13.53
CA HIS A 116 -6.06 -4.43 -13.94
C HIS A 116 -5.52 -3.36 -13.01
N ILE A 117 -5.50 -3.58 -11.69
CA ILE A 117 -4.91 -2.61 -10.77
C ILE A 117 -3.38 -2.58 -10.94
N ARG A 118 -2.74 -3.77 -11.03
CA ARG A 118 -1.28 -3.91 -11.16
C ARG A 118 -0.71 -3.27 -12.42
N GLN A 119 -1.48 -3.12 -13.50
CA GLN A 119 -1.02 -2.47 -14.74
C GLN A 119 -0.55 -1.02 -14.53
N TYR A 120 -1.06 -0.36 -13.48
CA TYR A 120 -0.70 1.01 -13.09
C TYR A 120 0.25 1.04 -11.89
N THR A 121 0.90 -0.08 -11.57
CA THR A 121 1.83 -0.15 -10.45
C THR A 121 3.25 -0.33 -10.92
N HIS A 122 4.19 0.16 -10.12
CA HIS A 122 5.62 -0.08 -10.33
C HIS A 122 6.24 -0.55 -9.02
N ALA A 123 7.26 -1.40 -9.12
CA ALA A 123 8.03 -1.82 -7.96
C ALA A 123 8.90 -0.66 -7.46
N VAL A 124 8.98 -0.52 -6.14
CA VAL A 124 9.74 0.54 -5.50
C VAL A 124 10.90 -0.07 -4.72
N SER A 125 12.09 0.45 -4.97
CA SER A 125 13.30 0.04 -4.27
C SER A 125 13.67 0.99 -3.13
N LEU A 126 14.53 0.51 -2.24
CA LEU A 126 15.11 1.36 -1.20
C LEU A 126 15.94 2.52 -1.81
N ALA A 127 16.53 2.32 -2.99
CA ALA A 127 17.28 3.37 -3.68
C ALA A 127 16.36 4.51 -4.14
N ASP A 128 15.19 4.19 -4.70
CA ASP A 128 14.18 5.16 -5.15
C ASP A 128 13.72 6.04 -3.98
N LEU A 129 13.37 5.40 -2.86
CA LEU A 129 12.92 6.09 -1.64
C LEU A 129 14.02 6.93 -1.01
N ASN A 130 15.28 6.46 -1.03
CA ASN A 130 16.42 7.24 -0.58
C ASN A 130 16.66 8.46 -1.48
N HIS A 131 16.51 8.33 -2.80
CA HIS A 131 16.62 9.47 -3.71
C HIS A 131 15.53 10.51 -3.43
N ARG A 132 14.27 10.07 -3.33
CA ARG A 132 13.12 10.93 -3.03
C ARG A 132 13.24 11.66 -1.68
N SER A 133 13.84 11.02 -0.69
CA SER A 133 13.96 11.58 0.66
C SER A 133 15.01 12.69 0.81
N ARG A 134 15.96 12.85 -0.12
CA ARG A 134 17.09 13.80 0.00
C ARG A 134 16.68 15.28 0.00
N GLY A 135 15.51 15.61 -0.56
CA GLY A 135 15.00 16.98 -0.64
C GLY A 135 14.02 17.37 0.47
N ASN A 136 13.72 16.46 1.40
CA ASN A 136 12.72 16.72 2.43
C ASN A 136 13.26 17.71 3.49
N PRO A 137 12.47 18.71 3.90
CA PRO A 137 12.82 19.56 5.05
C PRO A 137 13.12 18.72 6.29
N TYR A 138 14.08 19.15 7.11
CA TYR A 138 14.53 18.42 8.31
C TYR A 138 13.42 18.10 9.32
N TRP A 139 12.33 18.88 9.32
CA TRP A 139 11.19 18.64 10.19
C TRP A 139 10.29 17.50 9.71
N VAL A 140 10.30 17.14 8.42
CA VAL A 140 9.40 16.12 7.85
C VAL A 140 9.64 14.75 8.52
N PRO A 141 10.88 14.23 8.64
CA PRO A 141 11.12 12.98 9.38
C PRO A 141 10.66 13.00 10.85
N LEU A 142 10.77 14.15 11.52
CA LEU A 142 10.29 14.31 12.90
C LEU A 142 8.75 14.25 12.96
N ALA A 143 8.09 14.97 12.04
CA ALA A 143 6.64 15.00 11.91
C ALA A 143 6.06 13.65 11.46
N THR A 144 6.79 12.83 10.71
CA THR A 144 6.34 11.49 10.26
C THR A 144 5.87 10.63 11.43
N ARG A 145 6.47 10.74 12.61
CA ARG A 145 6.03 9.98 13.80
C ARG A 145 4.63 10.38 14.27
N ALA A 146 4.31 11.68 14.24
CA ALA A 146 2.99 12.19 14.58
C ALA A 146 1.98 11.83 13.48
N ILE A 147 2.34 12.06 12.22
CA ILE A 147 1.54 11.73 11.04
C ILE A 147 1.14 10.24 11.04
N ARG A 148 2.08 9.34 11.33
CA ARG A 148 1.81 7.89 11.44
C ARG A 148 0.75 7.55 12.51
N ARG A 149 0.63 8.33 13.58
CA ARG A 149 -0.37 8.10 14.64
C ARG A 149 -1.71 8.77 14.36
N MET A 150 -1.74 9.76 13.46
CA MET A 150 -2.95 10.46 13.05
C MET A 150 -3.69 9.74 11.93
N MET A 151 -3.00 8.87 11.19
CA MET A 151 -3.54 8.14 10.04
C MET A 151 -3.67 6.65 10.32
#